data_AF-A0A7K3LUT0-F1
#
_entry.id   AF-A0A7K3LUT0-F1
#
_cell.length_a   1.000
_cell.length_b   1.000
_cell.length_c   1.000
_cell.angle_alpha   90.00
_cell.angle_beta   90.00
_cell.angle_gamma   90.00
#
_symmetry.space_group_name_H-M   'P 1'
#
loop_
_entity.id
_entity.type
_entity.pdbx_description
1 polymer ?
#
loop_
_entity_poly.entity_id
_entity_poly.type
_entity_poly.pdbx_seq_one_letter_code
_entity_poly.pdbx_strand_id
1 'polypeptide(L)'
;MTTNTSTDTGTNVEVMSVFTLTDPITDYTRIQHLSSTHVDTIAENLQRDEYRLMARKVLTAHQIARHTIDHMLVTTTSTTARIARTADKAATSQVAIALRTSPAIAADWIWIAGLLTGWDRLRQAFL
;
A
#
# COMPACT_ATOMS: atom_id res chain seq x y z
N MET A 1 -10.65 60.92 -38.57
CA MET A 1 -10.07 61.86 -37.58
C MET A 1 -11.20 62.14 -36.59
N THR A 2 -11.17 61.74 -35.32
CA THR A 2 -10.13 61.80 -34.28
C THR A 2 -10.43 60.74 -33.20
N THR A 3 -9.44 59.91 -32.86
CA THR A 3 -8.76 59.77 -31.54
C THR A 3 -9.34 58.72 -30.58
N ASN A 4 -8.64 57.57 -30.55
CA ASN A 4 -8.63 56.63 -29.44
C ASN A 4 -8.12 57.31 -28.17
N THR A 5 -8.82 57.12 -27.05
CA THR A 5 -8.21 57.29 -25.73
C THR A 5 -8.52 56.03 -24.91
N SER A 6 -7.46 55.30 -24.60
CA SER A 6 -7.41 54.12 -23.73
C SER A 6 -7.79 54.48 -22.30
N THR A 7 -8.52 53.61 -21.60
CA THR A 7 -8.20 53.36 -20.19
C THR A 7 -8.44 51.89 -19.89
N ASP A 8 -7.34 51.16 -19.92
CA ASP A 8 -7.16 49.82 -19.38
C ASP A 8 -7.40 49.86 -17.86
N THR A 9 -8.56 49.39 -17.42
CA THR A 9 -8.77 48.95 -16.03
C THR A 9 -8.98 47.46 -16.07
N GLY A 10 -7.87 46.74 -15.90
CA GLY A 10 -7.84 45.30 -15.68
C GLY A 10 -8.68 44.93 -14.46
N THR A 11 -9.92 44.55 -14.72
CA THR A 11 -10.59 43.52 -13.93
C THR A 11 -10.20 42.20 -14.59
N ASN A 12 -9.35 41.41 -13.93
CA ASN A 12 -9.27 39.98 -14.19
C ASN A 12 -10.68 39.43 -13.98
N VAL A 13 -11.47 39.38 -15.06
CA VAL A 13 -12.66 38.57 -15.11
C VAL A 13 -12.11 37.15 -15.08
N GLU A 14 -12.08 36.56 -13.88
CA GLU A 14 -12.10 35.11 -13.75
C GLU A 14 -13.20 34.66 -14.71
N VAL A 15 -12.78 34.07 -15.83
CA VAL A 15 -13.68 33.38 -16.73
C VAL A 15 -14.18 32.20 -15.92
N MET A 16 -15.24 32.42 -15.13
CA MET A 16 -16.11 31.38 -14.66
C MET A 16 -16.51 30.61 -15.92
N SER A 17 -15.85 29.48 -16.17
CA SER A 17 -16.29 28.57 -17.23
C SER A 17 -17.60 27.98 -16.74
N VAL A 18 -18.70 28.69 -17.00
CA VAL A 18 -20.03 28.16 -16.85
C VAL A 18 -20.09 26.97 -17.80
N PHE A 19 -20.10 25.77 -17.24
CA PHE A 19 -20.34 24.53 -17.97
C PHE A 19 -21.76 24.63 -18.52
N THR A 20 -21.90 25.09 -19.78
CA THR A 20 -23.20 25.16 -20.43
C THR A 20 -23.59 23.74 -20.83
N LEU A 21 -24.51 23.15 -20.05
CA LEU A 21 -25.19 21.89 -20.35
C LEU A 21 -25.87 22.02 -21.72
N THR A 22 -25.26 21.46 -22.75
CA THR A 22 -25.78 21.59 -24.14
C THR A 22 -26.78 20.47 -24.44
N ASP A 23 -26.66 19.35 -23.70
CA ASP A 23 -27.67 18.29 -23.62
C ASP A 23 -27.61 17.67 -22.19
N PRO A 24 -28.60 17.93 -21.33
CA PRO A 24 -28.58 17.51 -19.93
C PRO A 24 -28.41 16.01 -19.73
N ILE A 25 -28.90 15.17 -20.65
CA ILE A 25 -28.85 13.71 -20.52
C ILE A 25 -27.45 13.19 -20.89
N THR A 26 -26.89 13.70 -21.98
CA THR A 26 -25.54 13.36 -22.44
C THR A 26 -24.47 13.88 -21.48
N ASP A 27 -24.66 15.06 -20.90
CA ASP A 27 -23.73 15.63 -19.92
C ASP A 27 -23.84 14.93 -18.55
N TYR A 28 -25.04 14.53 -18.11
CA TYR A 28 -25.22 13.74 -16.89
C TYR A 28 -24.56 12.37 -17.00
N THR A 29 -24.78 11.65 -18.10
CA THR A 29 -24.13 10.35 -18.35
C THR A 29 -22.61 10.50 -18.45
N ARG A 30 -22.08 11.57 -19.05
CA ARG A 30 -20.64 11.86 -19.07
C ARG A 30 -20.06 12.10 -17.68
N ILE A 31 -20.74 12.89 -16.84
CA ILE A 31 -20.32 13.14 -15.45
C ILE A 31 -20.37 11.84 -14.64
N GLN A 32 -21.41 11.02 -14.85
CA GLN A 32 -21.55 9.72 -14.19
C GLN A 32 -20.47 8.71 -14.63
N HIS A 33 -20.11 8.70 -15.91
CA HIS A 33 -19.00 7.87 -16.41
C HIS A 33 -17.65 8.36 -15.86
N LEU A 34 -17.39 9.67 -15.87
CA LEU A 34 -16.16 10.24 -15.32
C LEU A 34 -16.04 9.99 -13.81
N SER A 35 -17.14 10.10 -13.06
CA SER A 35 -17.15 9.78 -11.63
C SER A 35 -16.94 8.29 -11.39
N SER A 36 -17.56 7.40 -12.18
CA SER A 36 -17.33 5.95 -12.11
C SER A 36 -15.86 5.60 -12.37
N THR A 37 -15.27 6.11 -13.46
CA THR A 37 -13.86 5.86 -13.79
C THR A 37 -12.92 6.41 -12.71
N HIS A 38 -13.23 7.57 -12.13
CA HIS A 38 -12.44 8.13 -11.03
C HIS A 38 -12.53 7.28 -9.75
N VAL A 39 -13.73 6.81 -9.41
CA VAL A 39 -13.95 5.90 -8.27
C VAL A 39 -13.22 4.57 -8.48
N ASP A 40 -13.30 3.99 -9.68
CA ASP A 40 -12.59 2.75 -10.03
C ASP A 40 -11.07 2.94 -9.90
N THR A 41 -10.54 4.07 -10.40
CA THR A 41 -9.11 4.40 -10.29
C THR A 41 -8.68 4.58 -8.83
N ILE A 42 -9.51 5.20 -7.98
CA ILE A 42 -9.23 5.32 -6.54
C ILE A 42 -9.24 3.96 -5.87
N ALA A 43 -10.20 3.09 -6.19
CA ALA A 43 -10.30 1.75 -5.64
C ALA A 43 -9.07 0.90 -6.01
N GLU A 44 -8.63 0.95 -7.28
CA GLU A 44 -7.41 0.28 -7.73
C GLU A 44 -6.16 0.79 -7.00
N ASN A 45 -6.05 2.11 -6.81
CA ASN A 45 -4.92 2.70 -6.09
C ASN A 45 -4.92 2.32 -4.62
N LEU A 46 -6.09 2.33 -3.96
CA LEU A 46 -6.23 1.89 -2.57
C LEU A 46 -5.82 0.42 -2.42
N GLN A 47 -6.31 -0.44 -3.31
CA GLN A 47 -5.97 -1.86 -3.31
C GLN A 47 -4.46 -2.06 -3.53
N ARG A 48 -3.84 -1.29 -4.43
CA ARG A 48 -2.38 -1.31 -4.65
C ARG A 48 -1.61 -0.88 -3.39
N ASP A 49 -2.07 0.15 -2.70
CA ASP A 49 -1.43 0.64 -1.48
C ASP A 49 -1.61 -0.34 -0.31
N GLU A 50 -2.76 -1.01 -0.21
CA GLU A 50 -2.98 -2.11 0.73
C GLU A 50 -2.03 -3.29 0.47
N TYR A 51 -1.85 -3.69 -0.79
CA TYR A 51 -0.87 -4.74 -1.15
C TYR A 51 0.56 -4.34 -0.79
N ARG A 52 0.97 -3.10 -1.10
CA ARG A 52 2.30 -2.60 -0.72
C ARG A 52 2.49 -2.58 0.79
N LEU A 53 1.47 -2.16 1.55
CA LEU A 53 1.49 -2.19 3.00
C LEU A 53 1.63 -3.62 3.53
N MET A 54 0.88 -4.56 2.96
CA MET A 54 0.95 -5.98 3.31
C MET A 54 2.34 -6.54 3.02
N ALA A 55 2.93 -6.23 1.85
CA ALA A 55 4.26 -6.68 1.47
C ALA A 55 5.34 -6.14 2.43
N ARG A 56 5.24 -4.88 2.85
CA ARG A 56 6.12 -4.31 3.89
C ARG A 56 5.97 -5.04 5.22
N LYS A 57 4.74 -5.32 5.66
CA LYS A 57 4.49 -6.07 6.91
C LYS A 57 5.08 -7.48 6.86
N VAL A 58 4.94 -8.17 5.74
CA VAL A 58 5.52 -9.51 5.49
C VAL A 58 7.04 -9.47 5.56
N LEU A 59 7.69 -8.48 4.93
CA LEU A 59 9.15 -8.32 5.02
C LEU A 59 9.62 -8.01 6.45
N THR A 60 8.94 -7.10 7.14
CA THR A 60 9.27 -6.76 8.53
C THR A 60 9.09 -7.95 9.46
N ALA A 61 8.02 -8.75 9.27
CA ALA A 61 7.80 -9.99 10.00
C ALA A 61 8.98 -10.95 9.86
N HIS A 62 9.50 -11.11 8.64
CA HIS A 62 10.66 -11.96 8.37
C HIS A 62 11.92 -11.49 9.08
N GLN A 63 12.21 -10.19 9.04
CA GLN A 63 13.39 -9.62 9.69
C GLN A 63 13.36 -9.82 11.20
N ILE A 64 12.20 -9.57 11.82
CA ILE A 64 11.99 -9.79 13.25
C ILE A 64 12.17 -11.28 13.58
N ALA A 65 11.52 -12.16 12.83
CA ALA A 65 11.59 -13.60 13.06
C ALA A 65 13.03 -14.12 12.97
N ARG A 66 13.76 -13.72 11.92
CA ARG A 66 15.15 -14.11 11.72
C ARG A 66 16.05 -13.62 12.85
N HIS A 67 15.91 -12.36 13.24
CA HIS A 67 16.65 -11.81 14.38
C HIS A 67 16.37 -12.58 15.68
N THR A 68 15.09 -12.91 15.97
CA THR A 68 14.72 -13.69 17.16
C THR A 68 15.31 -15.10 17.11
N ILE A 69 15.23 -15.78 15.97
CA ILE A 69 15.76 -17.14 15.79
C ILE A 69 17.28 -17.13 15.95
N ASP A 70 17.99 -16.22 15.29
CA ASP A 70 19.46 -16.13 15.37
C ASP A 70 19.91 -15.87 16.81
N HIS A 71 19.25 -14.97 17.53
CA HIS A 71 19.57 -14.69 18.94
C HIS A 71 19.34 -15.92 19.84
N MET A 72 18.29 -16.71 19.59
CA MET A 72 18.00 -17.92 20.36
C MET A 72 18.93 -19.08 20.00
N LEU A 73 19.35 -19.21 18.74
CA LEU A 73 20.25 -20.28 18.30
C LEU A 73 21.71 -20.02 18.70
N VAL A 74 22.18 -18.77 18.66
CA VAL A 74 23.53 -18.40 19.15
C VAL A 74 23.69 -18.73 20.64
N THR A 75 22.59 -18.67 21.40
CA THR A 75 22.59 -18.97 22.84
C THR A 75 22.40 -20.46 23.16
N THR A 76 22.19 -21.34 22.17
CA THR A 76 22.02 -22.79 22.39
C THR A 76 23.02 -23.63 21.58
N THR A 77 23.98 -24.24 22.27
CA THR A 77 25.06 -25.08 21.71
C THR A 77 24.64 -26.43 21.14
N SER A 78 23.37 -26.83 21.26
CA SER A 78 22.83 -28.00 20.53
C SER A 78 21.46 -27.67 19.96
N THR A 79 21.32 -27.63 18.64
CA THR A 79 20.05 -27.37 17.97
C THR A 79 19.23 -28.66 17.94
N THR A 80 18.49 -28.95 19.00
CA THR A 80 17.49 -30.02 19.00
C THR A 80 16.17 -29.53 18.40
N ALA A 81 15.39 -30.44 17.82
CA ALA A 81 14.07 -30.14 17.25
C ALA A 81 13.07 -29.47 18.24
N ARG A 82 13.34 -29.54 19.55
CA ARG A 82 12.56 -28.85 20.57
C ARG A 82 12.93 -27.35 20.67
N ILE A 83 14.21 -27.03 20.54
CA ILE A 83 14.70 -25.64 20.57
C ILE A 83 14.25 -24.90 19.32
N ALA A 84 14.33 -25.53 18.15
CA ALA A 84 13.80 -24.96 16.90
C ALA A 84 12.32 -24.58 17.02
N ARG A 85 11.47 -25.51 17.50
CA ARG A 85 10.04 -25.23 17.74
C ARG A 85 9.79 -24.11 18.75
N THR A 86 10.67 -23.97 19.74
CA THR A 86 10.54 -22.90 20.74
C THR A 86 10.96 -21.55 20.16
N ALA A 87 12.00 -21.54 19.32
CA ALA A 87 12.44 -20.36 18.59
C ALA A 87 11.38 -19.88 17.60
N ASP A 88 10.74 -20.79 16.86
CA ASP A 88 9.65 -20.46 15.93
C ASP A 88 8.45 -19.84 16.67
N LYS A 89 8.08 -20.41 17.82
CA LYS A 89 7.00 -19.87 18.66
C LYS A 89 7.33 -18.48 19.19
N ALA A 90 8.58 -18.28 19.64
CA ALA A 90 9.05 -16.98 20.12
C ALA A 90 9.06 -15.94 18.99
N ALA A 91 9.59 -16.28 17.82
CA ALA A 91 9.60 -15.45 16.62
C ALA A 91 8.18 -15.03 16.20
N THR A 92 7.26 -15.99 16.15
CA THR A 92 5.84 -15.74 15.83
C THR A 92 5.21 -14.77 16.84
N SER A 93 5.47 -14.96 18.13
CA SER A 93 4.96 -14.07 19.18
C SER A 93 5.53 -12.66 19.07
N GLN A 94 6.83 -12.52 18.77
CA GLN A 94 7.47 -11.21 18.61
C GLN A 94 6.92 -10.46 17.41
N VAL A 95 6.71 -11.14 16.28
CA VAL A 95 6.07 -10.56 15.09
C VAL A 95 4.63 -10.12 15.37
N ALA A 96 3.84 -10.96 16.06
CA ALA A 96 2.47 -10.64 16.42
C ALA A 96 2.38 -9.36 17.28
N ILE A 97 3.26 -9.23 18.27
CA ILE A 97 3.35 -8.04 19.13
C ILE A 97 3.77 -6.81 18.31
N ALA A 98 4.87 -6.91 17.56
CA ALA A 98 5.46 -5.79 16.83
C ALA A 98 4.52 -5.23 15.75
N LEU A 99 3.80 -6.11 15.05
CA LEU A 99 2.90 -5.73 13.96
C LEU A 99 1.43 -5.60 14.40
N ARG A 100 1.16 -5.74 15.71
CA ARG A 100 -0.18 -5.69 16.31
C ARG A 100 -1.18 -6.58 15.57
N THR A 101 -0.80 -7.83 15.35
CA THR A 101 -1.59 -8.82 14.61
C THR A 101 -1.78 -10.10 15.43
N SER A 102 -2.65 -10.99 14.97
CA SER A 102 -2.84 -12.28 15.63
C SER A 102 -1.63 -13.20 15.39
N PRO A 103 -1.32 -14.14 16.31
CA PRO A 103 -0.26 -15.11 16.11
C PRO A 103 -0.43 -15.98 14.85
N ALA A 104 -1.67 -16.23 14.43
CA ALA A 104 -1.95 -16.97 13.19
C ALA A 104 -1.49 -16.18 11.96
N ILE A 105 -1.89 -14.90 11.86
CA ILE A 105 -1.48 -14.03 10.74
C ILE A 105 0.03 -13.80 10.76
N ALA A 106 0.64 -13.66 11.94
CA ALA A 106 2.09 -13.54 12.08
C ALA A 106 2.83 -14.78 11.56
N ALA A 107 2.35 -15.99 11.87
CA ALA A 107 2.91 -17.24 11.37
C ALA A 107 2.81 -17.31 9.84
N ASP A 108 1.66 -16.96 9.28
CA ASP A 108 1.45 -16.93 7.83
C ASP A 108 2.41 -15.95 7.15
N TRP A 109 2.59 -14.75 7.70
CA TRP A 109 3.52 -13.76 7.15
C TRP A 109 4.98 -14.23 7.22
N ILE A 110 5.39 -14.88 8.29
CA ILE A 110 6.74 -15.46 8.40
C ILE A 110 6.93 -16.54 7.33
N TRP A 111 5.93 -17.41 7.14
CA TRP A 111 5.97 -18.47 6.14
C TRP A 111 5.99 -17.93 4.70
N ILE A 112 5.10 -17.00 4.38
CA ILE A 112 5.06 -16.32 3.06
C ILE A 112 6.41 -15.65 2.78
N ALA A 113 6.96 -14.93 3.75
CA ALA A 113 8.25 -14.29 3.56
C ALA A 113 9.39 -15.30 3.36
N GLY A 114 9.37 -16.42 4.07
CA GLY A 114 10.31 -17.53 3.87
C GLY A 114 10.22 -18.18 2.49
N LEU A 115 9.03 -18.23 1.89
CA LEU A 115 8.87 -18.66 0.50
C LEU A 115 9.41 -17.61 -0.49
N LEU A 116 9.10 -16.32 -0.25
CA LEU A 116 9.52 -15.24 -1.12
C LEU A 116 11.05 -15.05 -1.13
N THR A 117 11.75 -15.33 -0.04
CA THR A 117 13.23 -15.27 -0.03
C THR A 117 13.89 -16.32 -0.91
N GLY A 118 13.24 -17.44 -1.21
CA GLY A 118 13.73 -18.44 -2.15
C GLY A 118 13.41 -18.13 -3.62
N TRP A 119 12.54 -17.16 -3.89
CA TRP A 119 11.92 -16.94 -5.20
C TRP A 119 12.01 -15.47 -5.63
N ASP A 120 13.19 -15.03 -6.06
CA ASP A 120 13.50 -13.61 -6.33
C ASP A 120 12.54 -12.93 -7.31
N ARG A 121 12.10 -13.62 -8.36
CA ARG A 121 11.12 -13.06 -9.32
C ARG A 121 9.74 -12.84 -8.69
N LEU A 122 9.31 -13.75 -7.84
CA LEU A 122 8.03 -13.68 -7.14
C LEU A 122 8.08 -12.61 -6.05
N ARG A 123 9.23 -12.47 -5.38
CA ARG A 123 9.52 -11.37 -4.46
C ARG A 123 9.45 -10.00 -5.14
N GLN A 124 10.03 -9.85 -6.33
CA GLN A 124 9.97 -8.59 -7.10
C GLN A 124 8.57 -8.27 -7.61
N ALA A 125 7.75 -9.28 -7.93
CA ALA A 125 6.36 -9.06 -8.33
C ALA A 125 5.44 -8.73 -7.13
N PHE A 126 5.82 -9.17 -5.93
CA PHE A 126 5.06 -8.97 -4.71
C PHE A 126 5.39 -7.64 -3.99
N LEU A 127 6.56 -7.05 -4.25
CA LEU A 127 7.04 -5.78 -3.69
C LEU A 127 6.82 -4.61 -4.64
#